data_AF-A0A3D4RLC1-F1
#
_entry.id   AF-A0A3D4RLC1-F1
#
_cell.length_a   1.000
_cell.length_b   1.000
_cell.length_c   1.000
_cell.angle_alpha   90.00
_cell.angle_beta   90.00
_cell.angle_gamma   90.00
#
_symmetry.space_group_name_H-M   'P 1'
#
loop_
_entity.id
_entity.type
_entity.pdbx_description
1 polymer ?
#
loop_
_entity_poly.entity_id
_entity_poly.type
_entity_poly.pdbx_seq_one_letter_code
_entity_poly.pdbx_strand_id
1 'polypeptide(L)'
;VSPKVSLIDAENPVLNFDQAQKYAADFVKEMSVMVSTDYTSDVTTATWTQVEFCKDADGNYIVPDGSSWDFLNSDDIDLKAFRGKNVNIAFRYTSSETAAATWEVKNVCIKEKE
;
A
#
# COMPACT_ATOMS: atom_id res chain seq x y z
N VAL A 1 -3.55 -2.12 -10.05
CA VAL A 1 -2.68 -3.29 -9.73
C VAL A 1 -1.38 -3.14 -10.50
N SER A 2 -0.23 -3.43 -9.88
CA SER A 2 1.10 -3.34 -10.49
C SER A 2 1.35 -4.49 -11.48
N PRO A 3 2.39 -4.39 -12.32
CA PRO A 3 3.03 -5.56 -12.92
C PRO A 3 3.48 -6.56 -11.85
N LYS A 4 3.78 -7.79 -12.29
CA LYS A 4 4.34 -8.83 -11.42
C LYS A 4 5.76 -8.44 -10.99
N VAL A 5 6.04 -8.56 -9.70
CA VAL A 5 7.34 -8.30 -9.08
C VAL A 5 7.86 -9.60 -8.48
N SER A 6 9.11 -9.94 -8.78
CA SER A 6 9.76 -11.11 -8.19
C SER A 6 10.38 -10.75 -6.85
N LEU A 7 9.99 -11.46 -5.79
CA LEU A 7 10.62 -11.45 -4.47
C LEU A 7 11.30 -12.80 -4.19
N ILE A 8 11.66 -13.55 -5.24
CA ILE A 8 12.23 -14.89 -5.13
C ILE A 8 13.54 -14.87 -4.34
N ASP A 9 14.42 -13.93 -4.67
CA ASP A 9 15.74 -13.79 -4.06
C ASP A 9 15.78 -12.71 -2.97
N ALA A 10 14.60 -12.21 -2.56
CA ALA A 10 14.51 -11.11 -1.60
C ALA A 10 14.68 -11.59 -0.16
N GLU A 11 15.46 -10.87 0.64
CA GLU A 11 15.75 -11.23 2.04
C GLU A 11 14.87 -10.46 3.03
N ASN A 12 14.74 -9.15 2.83
CA ASN A 12 13.95 -8.21 3.62
C ASN A 12 13.24 -7.20 2.69
N PRO A 13 12.35 -7.67 1.78
CA PRO A 13 11.67 -6.80 0.84
C PRO A 13 10.71 -5.84 1.55
N VAL A 14 10.73 -4.59 1.11
CA VAL A 14 9.84 -3.52 1.59
C VAL A 14 9.23 -2.76 0.42
N LEU A 15 8.02 -2.23 0.62
CA LEU A 15 7.35 -1.30 -0.26
C LEU A 15 7.49 0.11 0.31
N ASN A 16 7.89 1.06 -0.53
CA ASN A 16 7.98 2.48 -0.20
C ASN A 16 7.30 3.32 -1.30
N PHE A 17 6.56 4.35 -0.91
CA PHE A 17 5.98 5.31 -1.84
C PHE A 17 5.64 6.62 -1.12
N ASP A 18 5.42 7.66 -1.90
CA ASP A 18 4.89 8.93 -1.39
C ASP A 18 3.39 8.99 -1.63
N GLN A 19 2.66 9.51 -0.65
CA GLN A 19 1.20 9.62 -0.69
C GLN A 19 0.69 10.96 -0.18
N ALA A 20 -0.37 11.45 -0.80
CA ALA A 20 -1.16 12.59 -0.32
C ALA A 20 -2.64 12.25 -0.43
N GLN A 21 -3.49 12.83 0.42
CA GLN A 21 -4.91 12.52 0.42
C GLN A 21 -5.73 13.71 0.92
N LYS A 22 -6.99 13.81 0.44
CA LYS A 22 -8.05 14.64 1.05
C LYS A 22 -9.41 13.96 0.99
N TYR A 23 -10.34 14.40 1.85
CA TYR A 23 -11.76 14.03 1.88
C TYR A 23 -12.11 12.59 2.31
N ALA A 24 -11.15 11.87 2.90
CA ALA A 24 -11.44 10.61 3.60
C ALA A 24 -12.07 10.92 4.94
N ALA A 25 -13.03 10.11 5.35
CA ALA A 25 -13.50 10.08 6.72
C ALA A 25 -12.53 9.32 7.61
N ASP A 26 -11.93 8.23 7.11
CA ASP A 26 -10.90 7.45 7.78
C ASP A 26 -9.96 6.79 6.77
N PHE A 27 -8.74 7.31 6.67
CA PHE A 27 -7.76 6.86 5.68
C PHE A 27 -7.53 5.35 5.71
N VAL A 28 -7.33 4.76 6.90
CA VAL A 28 -6.93 3.35 7.01
C VAL A 28 -8.11 2.38 6.83
N LYS A 29 -9.35 2.89 6.81
CA LYS A 29 -10.54 2.13 6.41
C LYS A 29 -10.84 2.24 4.92
N GLU A 30 -10.51 3.37 4.30
CA GLU A 30 -10.87 3.68 2.91
C GLU A 30 -9.75 3.34 1.91
N MET A 31 -8.49 3.40 2.33
CA MET A 31 -7.32 3.08 1.53
C MET A 31 -6.57 1.90 2.11
N SER A 32 -6.10 1.02 1.24
CA SER A 32 -5.26 -0.10 1.67
C SER A 32 -4.30 -0.52 0.58
N VAL A 33 -3.14 -1.04 1.00
CA VAL A 33 -2.22 -1.76 0.12
C VAL A 33 -2.52 -3.25 0.22
N MET A 34 -2.76 -3.87 -0.93
CA MET A 34 -3.07 -5.29 -1.06
C MET A 34 -1.97 -5.99 -1.85
N VAL A 35 -1.66 -7.23 -1.47
CA VAL A 35 -0.67 -8.08 -2.12
C VAL A 35 -1.33 -9.38 -2.54
N SER A 36 -1.14 -9.78 -3.79
CA SER A 36 -1.62 -11.04 -4.34
C SER A 36 -0.45 -11.83 -4.96
N THR A 37 -0.50 -13.15 -4.84
CA THR A 37 0.45 -14.08 -5.48
C THR A 37 -0.17 -14.83 -6.67
N ASP A 38 -1.47 -14.66 -6.90
CA ASP A 38 -2.29 -15.42 -7.85
C ASP A 38 -3.05 -14.53 -8.85
N TYR A 39 -2.86 -13.21 -8.81
CA TYR A 39 -3.47 -12.28 -9.75
C TYR A 39 -3.04 -12.55 -11.21
N THR A 40 -4.02 -12.77 -12.08
CA THR A 40 -3.82 -13.05 -13.51
C THR A 40 -4.45 -12.04 -14.46
N SER A 41 -5.13 -11.00 -13.95
CA SER A 41 -5.68 -9.79 -14.64
C SER A 41 -7.05 -9.40 -14.11
N ASP A 42 -7.78 -10.33 -13.52
CA ASP A 42 -9.08 -10.09 -12.89
C ASP A 42 -8.91 -9.91 -11.37
N VAL A 43 -9.32 -8.74 -10.87
CA VAL A 43 -9.19 -8.38 -9.45
C VAL A 43 -10.18 -9.14 -8.56
N THR A 44 -11.27 -9.67 -9.13
CA THR A 44 -12.35 -10.34 -8.40
C THR A 44 -12.08 -11.82 -8.13
N THR A 45 -11.16 -12.43 -8.89
CA THR A 45 -10.83 -13.86 -8.79
C THR A 45 -9.51 -14.12 -8.06
N ALA A 46 -8.72 -13.07 -7.80
CA ALA A 46 -7.45 -13.15 -7.09
C ALA A 46 -7.64 -13.13 -5.57
N THR A 47 -6.71 -13.75 -4.85
CA THR A 47 -6.62 -13.68 -3.40
C THR A 47 -5.76 -12.49 -2.99
N TRP A 48 -6.28 -11.65 -2.09
CA TRP A 48 -5.61 -10.43 -1.65
C TRP A 48 -5.33 -10.45 -0.14
N THR A 49 -4.06 -10.26 0.21
CA THR A 49 -3.63 -10.03 1.59
C THR A 49 -3.37 -8.55 1.79
N GLN A 50 -4.05 -7.92 2.75
CA GLN A 50 -3.78 -6.53 3.12
C GLN A 50 -2.48 -6.45 3.93
N VAL A 51 -1.57 -5.56 3.55
CA VAL A 51 -0.40 -5.21 4.37
C VAL A 51 -0.72 -4.00 5.24
N GLU A 52 -0.11 -3.95 6.42
CA GLU A 52 -0.30 -2.85 7.36
C GLU A 52 0.60 -1.66 6.99
N PHE A 53 0.06 -0.43 7.06
CA PHE A 53 0.87 0.78 6.95
C PHE A 53 1.83 0.89 8.14
N CYS A 54 2.98 1.51 7.94
CA CYS A 54 3.94 1.77 9.01
C CYS A 54 3.31 2.61 10.13
N LYS A 55 3.88 2.49 11.34
CA LYS A 55 3.48 3.25 12.51
C LYS A 55 4.66 4.05 13.06
N ASP A 56 4.37 5.22 13.61
CA ASP A 56 5.34 6.04 14.34
C ASP A 56 5.66 5.44 15.72
N ALA A 57 6.53 6.12 16.48
CA ALA A 57 6.97 5.67 17.81
C ALA A 57 5.82 5.62 18.85
N ASP A 58 4.74 6.36 18.61
CA ASP A 58 3.57 6.42 19.48
C ASP A 58 2.48 5.41 19.05
N GLY A 59 2.72 4.68 17.96
CA GLY A 59 1.82 3.66 17.43
C GLY A 59 0.75 4.18 16.47
N ASN A 60 0.85 5.43 16.00
CA ASN A 60 -0.07 5.98 15.00
C ASN A 60 0.38 5.61 13.59
N TYR A 61 -0.57 5.41 12.68
CA TYR A 61 -0.25 5.13 11.28
C TYR A 61 0.45 6.32 10.60
N ILE A 62 1.49 6.04 9.84
CA ILE A 62 2.20 7.00 8.98
C ILE A 62 1.41 7.15 7.68
N VAL A 63 0.37 7.97 7.73
CA VAL A 63 -0.53 8.26 6.61
C VAL A 63 -0.88 9.75 6.59
N PRO A 64 -1.22 10.33 5.42
CA PRO A 64 -1.62 11.73 5.34
C PRO A 64 -2.85 12.01 6.24
N ASP A 65 -2.86 13.16 6.90
CA ASP A 65 -3.95 13.57 7.80
C ASP A 65 -5.16 14.21 7.08
N GLY A 66 -5.07 14.38 5.76
CA GLY A 66 -6.12 14.98 4.95
C GLY A 66 -6.16 16.51 4.94
N SER A 67 -5.26 17.18 5.64
CA SER A 67 -5.26 18.64 5.81
C SER A 67 -4.67 19.38 4.60
N SER A 68 -3.67 18.80 3.94
CA SER A 68 -2.97 19.37 2.77
C SER A 68 -2.80 18.35 1.64
N TRP A 69 -2.20 18.80 0.53
CA TRP A 69 -1.74 17.93 -0.57
C TRP A 69 -0.24 17.65 -0.48
N ASP A 70 0.35 17.86 0.70
CA ASP A 70 1.75 17.55 0.91
C ASP A 70 1.94 16.04 0.92
N PHE A 71 2.97 15.59 0.22
CA PHE A 71 3.28 14.18 0.13
C PHE A 71 4.01 13.73 1.38
N LEU A 72 3.45 12.71 2.04
CA LEU A 72 4.07 11.98 3.12
C LEU A 72 4.64 10.66 2.58
N ASN A 73 5.88 10.33 2.94
CA ASN A 73 6.45 9.02 2.62
C ASN A 73 5.81 7.93 3.49
N SER A 74 5.55 6.76 2.91
CA SER A 74 4.91 5.63 3.61
C SER A 74 5.80 4.93 4.63
N ASP A 75 7.07 5.31 4.70
CA ASP A 75 8.16 4.49 5.22
C ASP A 75 8.21 3.10 4.54
N ASP A 76 9.02 2.20 5.09
CA ASP A 76 9.27 0.87 4.55
C ASP A 76 8.22 -0.15 5.04
N ILE A 77 7.14 -0.30 4.28
CA ILE A 77 6.08 -1.30 4.53
C ILE A 77 6.63 -2.70 4.33
N ASP A 78 6.49 -3.56 5.34
CA ASP A 78 7.06 -4.91 5.35
C ASP A 78 6.36 -5.86 4.35
N LEU A 79 7.15 -6.51 3.48
CA LEU A 79 6.69 -7.54 2.56
C LEU A 79 7.29 -8.93 2.88
N LYS A 80 7.92 -9.13 4.03
CA LYS A 80 8.61 -10.40 4.39
C LYS A 80 7.74 -11.66 4.30
N ALA A 81 6.43 -11.54 4.49
CA ALA A 81 5.47 -12.65 4.33
C ALA A 81 5.39 -13.21 2.89
N PHE A 82 5.93 -12.47 1.91
CA PHE A 82 5.90 -12.79 0.49
C PHE A 82 7.26 -13.15 -0.10
N ARG A 83 8.30 -13.30 0.73
CA ARG A 83 9.63 -13.78 0.29
C ARG A 83 9.52 -15.13 -0.41
N GLY A 84 10.35 -15.32 -1.45
CA GLY A 84 10.33 -16.53 -2.27
C GLY A 84 9.17 -16.60 -3.27
N LYS A 85 8.39 -15.51 -3.44
CA LYS A 85 7.19 -15.49 -4.30
C LYS A 85 7.27 -14.41 -5.36
N ASN A 86 6.50 -14.59 -6.42
CA ASN A 86 6.12 -13.49 -7.31
C ASN A 86 4.83 -12.87 -6.81
N VAL A 87 4.76 -11.54 -6.78
CA VAL A 87 3.61 -10.80 -6.26
C VAL A 87 3.13 -9.69 -7.19
N ASN A 88 1.90 -9.26 -6.99
CA ASN A 88 1.34 -8.03 -7.51
C ASN A 88 0.89 -7.15 -6.34
N ILE A 89 1.11 -5.85 -6.44
CA ILE A 89 0.68 -4.85 -5.46
C ILE A 89 -0.55 -4.13 -6.00
N ALA A 90 -1.56 -3.94 -5.17
CA ALA A 90 -2.72 -3.13 -5.51
C ALA A 90 -2.97 -2.08 -4.43
N PHE A 91 -3.04 -0.83 -4.86
CA PHE A 91 -3.62 0.26 -4.10
C PHE A 91 -5.14 0.17 -4.25
N ARG A 92 -5.83 -0.18 -3.16
CA ARG A 92 -7.29 -0.31 -3.12
C ARG A 92 -7.88 0.91 -2.43
N TYR A 93 -8.90 1.48 -3.05
CA TYR A 93 -9.69 2.59 -2.53
C TYR A 93 -11.17 2.18 -2.49
N THR A 94 -11.85 2.46 -1.39
CA THR A 94 -13.29 2.30 -1.23
C THR A 94 -13.92 3.63 -0.84
N SER A 95 -15.13 3.89 -1.35
CA SER A 95 -15.90 5.09 -1.06
C SER A 95 -17.30 4.75 -0.57
N SER A 96 -17.98 5.75 -0.02
CA SER A 96 -19.40 5.70 0.32
C SER A 96 -20.11 6.93 -0.25
N GLU A 97 -21.43 7.00 -0.07
CA GLU A 97 -22.21 8.20 -0.44
C GLU A 97 -21.82 9.45 0.37
N THR A 98 -21.22 9.26 1.56
CA THR A 98 -20.88 10.35 2.49
C THR A 98 -19.38 10.64 2.57
N ALA A 99 -18.52 9.75 2.04
CA ALA A 99 -17.07 9.91 2.02
C ALA A 99 -16.51 9.45 0.66
N ALA A 100 -15.95 10.41 -0.07
CA ALA A 100 -15.36 10.21 -1.38
C ALA A 100 -13.99 10.87 -1.39
N ALA A 101 -13.00 10.16 -0.85
CA ALA A 101 -11.64 10.63 -0.81
C ALA A 101 -10.99 10.75 -2.19
N THR A 102 -9.90 11.50 -2.24
CA THR A 102 -8.93 11.48 -3.33
C THR A 102 -7.58 11.09 -2.74
N TRP A 103 -6.93 10.11 -3.35
CA TRP A 103 -5.63 9.60 -2.94
C TRP A 103 -4.64 9.71 -4.10
N GLU A 104 -3.53 10.39 -3.86
CA GLU A 104 -2.42 10.53 -4.80
C GLU A 104 -1.26 9.66 -4.35
N VAL A 105 -0.70 8.88 -5.28
CA VAL A 105 0.43 7.97 -5.02
C VAL A 105 1.51 8.22 -6.07
N LYS A 106 2.76 8.38 -5.63
CA LYS A 106 3.91 8.52 -6.53
C LYS A 106 5.16 7.83 -5.96
N ASN A 107 6.21 7.74 -6.78
CA ASN A 107 7.51 7.21 -6.38
C ASN A 107 7.46 5.79 -5.79
N VAL A 108 6.55 4.96 -6.31
CA VAL A 108 6.39 3.58 -5.83
C VAL A 108 7.66 2.77 -6.12
N CYS A 109 8.26 2.23 -5.06
CA CYS A 109 9.48 1.47 -5.10
C CYS A 109 9.34 0.21 -4.23
N ILE A 110 9.82 -0.92 -4.75
CA ILE A 110 10.09 -2.11 -3.95
C ILE A 110 11.59 -2.29 -3.91
N LYS A 111 12.15 -2.41 -2.70
CA LYS A 111 13.58 -2.49 -2.44
C LYS A 111 13.86 -3.45 -1.29
N GLU A 112 15.13 -3.80 -1.12
CA GLU A 112 15.60 -4.38 0.14
C GLU A 112 15.66 -3.30 1.21
N LYS A 113 15.30 -3.66 2.43
CA LYS A 113 15.48 -2.77 3.58
C LYS A 113 16.98 -2.57 3.85
N GLU A 114 17.39 -1.31 3.99
CA GLU A 114 18.75 -0.92 4.39
C GLU A 114 19.03 -1.21 5.88
#